data_AF-V5BJZ1-F1
#
_entry.id   AF-V5BJZ1-F1
#
_cell.length_a   1.000
_cell.length_b   1.000
_cell.length_c   1.000
_cell.angle_alpha   90.00
_cell.angle_beta   90.00
_cell.angle_gamma   90.00
#
_symmetry.space_group_name_H-M   'P 1'
#
loop_
_entity.id
_entity.type
_entity.pdbx_description
1 polymer ?
#
loop_
_entity_poly.entity_id
_entity_poly.type
_entity_poly.pdbx_seq_one_letter_code
_entity_poly.pdbx_strand_id
1 'polypeptide(L)'
;MGFTVGLLSCCEDMGTCCDVCCCFACNTSRQWSAADGIPNNCGLCCCLGSCFFPVISTCLLRQKVSSMYFLQENLLLTFLIGWFCSACSACQTHRELTLRGANPGGCCCQPSNVPMR
;
A
#
# COMPACT_ATOMS: atom_id res chain seq x y z
N MET A 1 8.02 14.37 9.28
CA MET A 1 6.55 14.24 9.31
C MET A 1 6.21 12.88 8.70
N GLY A 2 5.31 12.10 9.32
CA GLY A 2 4.90 10.77 8.85
C GLY A 2 3.85 10.84 7.75
N PHE A 3 3.17 9.74 7.45
CA PHE A 3 2.08 9.69 6.45
C PHE A 3 1.07 10.81 6.69
N THR A 4 0.65 11.47 5.62
CA THR A 4 -0.25 12.62 5.70
C THR A 4 -1.70 12.21 5.94
N VAL A 5 -2.05 11.00 5.51
CA VAL A 5 -3.38 10.41 5.65
C VAL A 5 -3.58 9.73 7.02
N GLY A 6 -4.80 9.75 7.54
CA GLY A 6 -5.14 9.17 8.84
C GLY A 6 -5.25 7.63 8.82
N LEU A 7 -4.89 7.01 9.95
CA LEU A 7 -4.80 5.55 10.09
C LEU A 7 -6.14 4.82 10.06
N LEU A 8 -7.20 5.39 10.64
CA LEU A 8 -8.52 4.76 10.79
C LEU A 8 -9.51 5.16 9.70
N SER A 9 -9.04 5.84 8.65
CA SER A 9 -9.89 6.33 7.55
C SER A 9 -10.23 5.22 6.52
N CYS A 10 -9.71 4.01 6.71
CA CYS A 10 -10.07 2.80 5.94
C CYS A 10 -11.57 2.49 5.93
N CYS A 11 -12.30 2.83 7.00
CA CYS A 11 -13.76 2.68 7.05
C CYS A 11 -14.52 3.77 6.25
N GLU A 12 -13.87 4.91 5.95
CA GLU A 12 -14.46 5.93 5.06
C GLU A 12 -14.39 5.50 3.60
N ASP A 13 -13.36 4.75 3.21
CA ASP A 13 -13.16 4.24 1.86
C ASP A 13 -13.38 2.71 1.78
N MET A 14 -14.59 2.26 2.11
CA MET A 14 -14.97 0.83 2.14
C MET A 14 -14.62 0.08 0.84
N GLY A 15 -14.71 0.75 -0.32
CA GLY A 15 -14.33 0.18 -1.62
C GLY A 15 -12.83 -0.16 -1.67
N THR A 16 -11.96 0.79 -1.31
CA THR A 16 -10.51 0.52 -1.24
C THR A 16 -10.16 -0.46 -0.12
N CYS A 17 -10.89 -0.46 1.00
CA CYS A 17 -10.71 -1.45 2.06
C CYS A 17 -11.02 -2.86 1.56
N CYS A 18 -12.13 -3.04 0.82
CA CYS A 18 -12.44 -4.30 0.15
C CYS A 18 -11.39 -4.69 -0.90
N ASP A 19 -10.93 -3.76 -1.74
CA ASP A 19 -9.87 -4.03 -2.73
C ASP A 19 -8.55 -4.45 -2.06
N VAL A 20 -8.17 -3.75 -0.99
CA VAL A 20 -7.02 -4.08 -0.16
C VAL A 20 -7.20 -5.43 0.52
N CYS A 21 -8.38 -5.76 1.04
CA CYS A 21 -8.61 -7.03 1.74
C CYS A 21 -8.74 -8.22 0.77
N CYS A 22 -9.51 -8.09 -0.31
CA CYS A 22 -9.78 -9.15 -1.27
C CYS A 22 -8.61 -9.39 -2.25
N CYS A 23 -7.88 -8.34 -2.60
CA CYS A 23 -6.75 -8.38 -3.54
C CYS A 23 -5.46 -7.87 -2.88
N PHE A 24 -5.24 -8.15 -1.58
CA PHE A 24 -4.10 -7.65 -0.80
C PHE A 24 -2.76 -7.86 -1.48
N ALA A 25 -2.55 -9.07 -2.00
CA ALA A 25 -1.33 -9.46 -2.69
C ALA A 25 -1.10 -8.67 -3.99
N CYS A 26 -2.11 -8.60 -4.85
CA CYS A 26 -2.06 -7.81 -6.08
C CYS A 26 -1.78 -6.34 -5.76
N ASN A 27 -2.49 -5.79 -4.77
CA ASN A 27 -2.37 -4.40 -4.38
C ASN A 27 -0.96 -4.06 -3.88
N THR A 28 -0.45 -4.84 -2.93
CA THR A 28 0.89 -4.66 -2.34
C THR A 28 1.98 -4.77 -3.40
N SER A 29 1.88 -5.74 -4.32
CA SER A 29 2.85 -5.89 -5.40
C SER A 29 2.89 -4.71 -6.38
N ARG A 30 1.74 -4.10 -6.66
CA ARG A 30 1.62 -2.95 -7.56
C ARG A 30 2.17 -1.70 -6.91
N GLN A 31 1.87 -1.50 -5.63
CA GLN A 31 2.48 -0.43 -4.84
C GLN A 31 4.00 -0.59 -4.76
N TRP A 32 4.50 -1.83 -4.66
CA TRP A 32 5.93 -2.10 -4.67
C TRP A 32 6.60 -1.70 -5.99
N SER A 33 5.94 -2.05 -7.10
CA SER A 33 6.39 -1.67 -8.45
C SER A 33 6.28 -0.17 -8.67
N ALA A 34 5.24 0.48 -8.14
CA ALA A 34 5.10 1.93 -8.16
C ALA A 34 6.24 2.62 -7.39
N ALA A 35 6.66 2.04 -6.27
CA ALA A 35 7.83 2.50 -5.52
C ALA A 35 9.16 2.23 -6.26
N ASP A 36 9.19 1.33 -7.24
CA ASP A 36 10.34 1.16 -8.17
C ASP A 36 10.23 2.05 -9.42
N GLY A 37 9.17 2.87 -9.54
CA GLY A 37 8.90 3.68 -10.73
C GLY A 37 8.34 2.89 -11.92
N ILE A 38 7.95 1.62 -11.72
CA ILE A 38 7.33 0.77 -12.75
C ILE A 38 5.81 0.80 -12.58
N PRO A 39 5.07 1.51 -13.44
CA PRO A 39 3.62 1.58 -13.33
C PRO A 39 2.98 0.24 -13.73
N ASN A 40 2.02 -0.22 -12.92
CA ASN A 40 1.08 -1.31 -13.23
C ASN A 40 1.64 -2.74 -13.34
N ASN A 41 2.79 -3.04 -12.74
CA ASN A 41 3.31 -4.40 -12.68
C ASN A 41 2.85 -5.14 -11.39
N CYS A 42 2.28 -6.36 -11.48
CA CYS A 42 2.23 -7.32 -10.35
C CYS A 42 3.31 -8.36 -10.60
N GLY A 43 4.39 -8.25 -9.83
CA GLY A 43 5.39 -9.31 -9.78
C GLY A 43 4.85 -10.48 -8.98
N LEU A 44 4.88 -11.69 -9.56
CA LEU A 44 4.44 -12.93 -8.91
C LEU A 44 5.12 -13.14 -7.54
N CYS A 45 6.41 -12.79 -7.43
CA CYS A 45 7.17 -12.93 -6.19
C CYS A 45 6.67 -12.02 -5.06
N CYS A 46 6.37 -10.75 -5.37
CA CYS A 46 5.77 -9.81 -4.43
C CYS A 46 4.32 -10.18 -4.11
N CYS A 47 3.56 -10.63 -5.11
CA CYS A 47 2.19 -11.13 -4.95
C CYS A 47 2.17 -12.36 -3.99
N LEU A 48 3.04 -13.35 -4.16
CA LEU A 48 3.18 -14.51 -3.27
C LEU A 48 3.66 -14.12 -1.86
N GLY A 49 4.71 -13.30 -1.75
CA GLY A 49 5.24 -12.86 -0.45
C GLY A 49 4.19 -12.11 0.39
N SER A 50 3.34 -11.33 -0.27
CA SER A 50 2.22 -10.61 0.37
C SER A 50 1.08 -11.54 0.81
N CYS A 51 0.90 -12.66 0.13
CA CYS A 51 -0.10 -13.67 0.48
C CYS A 51 0.30 -14.47 1.73
N PHE A 52 1.58 -14.87 1.82
CA PHE A 52 2.09 -15.63 2.96
C PHE A 52 2.43 -14.76 4.18
N PHE A 53 2.89 -13.53 3.97
CA PHE A 53 3.32 -12.63 5.04
C PHE A 53 2.75 -11.21 4.84
N PRO A 54 1.44 -11.01 5.06
CA PRO A 54 0.77 -9.74 4.77
C PRO A 54 1.27 -8.58 5.64
N VAL A 55 1.59 -8.85 6.91
CA VAL A 55 2.11 -7.82 7.84
C VAL A 55 3.54 -7.42 7.46
N ILE A 56 4.40 -8.39 7.15
CA ILE A 56 5.80 -8.12 6.81
C ILE A 56 5.88 -7.36 5.47
N SER A 57 5.14 -7.82 4.47
CA SER A 57 5.08 -7.18 3.15
C SER A 57 4.57 -5.74 3.22
N THR A 58 3.52 -5.45 4.02
CA THR A 58 3.06 -4.07 4.22
C THR A 58 4.05 -3.20 5.00
N CYS A 59 4.74 -3.75 5.99
CA CYS A 59 5.78 -3.00 6.71
C CYS A 59 6.94 -2.65 5.78
N LEU A 60 7.44 -3.61 5.00
CA LEU A 60 8.50 -3.38 4.02
C LEU A 60 8.06 -2.38 2.94
N LEU A 61 6.82 -2.50 2.46
CA LEU A 61 6.28 -1.57 1.47
C LEU A 61 6.17 -0.16 2.04
N ARG A 62 5.69 0.00 3.27
CA ARG A 62 5.66 1.31 3.94
C ARG A 62 7.03 1.88 4.15
N GLN A 63 8.00 1.08 4.58
CA GLN A 63 9.40 1.54 4.67
C GLN A 63 9.91 2.01 3.32
N LYS A 64 9.62 1.27 2.25
CA LYS A 64 10.04 1.63 0.90
C LYS A 64 9.40 2.94 0.44
N VAL A 65 8.08 3.10 0.62
CA VAL A 65 7.38 4.36 0.34
C VAL A 65 7.92 5.49 1.22
N SER A 66 8.22 5.21 2.49
CA SER A 66 8.84 6.15 3.42
C SER A 66 10.21 6.61 2.95
N SER A 67 11.05 5.69 2.44
CA SER A 67 12.37 6.03 1.90
C SER A 67 12.26 6.77 0.57
N MET A 68 11.30 6.41 -0.29
CA MET A 68 11.07 7.05 -1.59
C MET A 68 10.64 8.51 -1.45
N TYR A 69 9.81 8.81 -0.44
CA TYR A 69 9.28 10.16 -0.21
C TYR A 69 9.89 10.86 1.01
N PHE A 70 10.99 10.34 1.57
CA PHE A 70 11.66 10.87 2.77
C PHE A 70 10.69 11.15 3.94
N LEU A 71 9.70 10.28 4.15
CA LEU A 71 8.86 10.35 5.34
C LEU A 71 9.63 9.87 6.56
N GLN A 72 9.36 10.51 7.70
CA GLN A 72 9.96 10.14 8.97
C GLN A 72 8.96 9.26 9.73
N GLU A 73 8.93 7.96 9.39
CA GLU A 73 8.15 6.95 10.12
C GLU A 73 9.00 6.19 11.14
N ASN A 74 8.39 5.87 12.28
CA ASN A 74 8.96 4.95 13.26
C ASN A 74 8.58 3.52 12.90
N LEU A 75 9.57 2.68 12.64
CA LEU A 75 9.44 1.25 12.35
C LEU A 75 8.50 0.51 13.31
N LEU A 76 8.67 0.74 14.61
CA LEU A 76 7.86 0.13 15.66
C LEU A 76 6.37 0.50 15.53
N LEU A 77 6.08 1.77 15.24
CA LEU A 77 4.71 2.22 15.01
C LEU A 77 4.13 1.55 13.76
N THR A 78 4.88 1.52 12.65
CA THR A 78 4.46 0.87 11.41
C THR A 78 4.12 -0.61 11.60
N PHE A 79 4.94 -1.33 12.38
CA PHE A 79 4.69 -2.74 12.73
C PHE A 79 3.46 -2.92 13.64
N LEU A 80 3.32 -2.10 14.69
CA LEU A 80 2.15 -2.15 15.57
C LEU A 80 0.85 -1.87 14.81
N ILE A 81 0.90 -0.93 13.88
CA ILE A 81 -0.21 -0.56 13.00
C ILE A 81 -0.55 -1.69 12.05
N GLY A 82 0.45 -2.29 11.40
CA GLY A 82 0.26 -3.44 10.52
C GLY A 82 -0.27 -4.67 11.25
N TRP A 83 0.11 -4.86 12.51
CA TRP A 83 -0.38 -5.94 13.37
C TRP A 83 -1.81 -5.71 13.85
N PHE A 84 -2.15 -4.47 14.23
CA PHE A 84 -3.49 -4.12 14.71
C PHE A 84 -4.51 -4.05 13.56
N CYS A 85 -4.13 -3.47 12.42
CA CYS A 85 -4.95 -3.47 11.22
C CYS A 85 -4.11 -3.31 9.94
N SER A 86 -3.73 -4.43 9.35
CA SER A 86 -2.99 -4.49 8.08
C SER A 86 -3.77 -3.85 6.92
N ALA A 87 -5.09 -3.98 6.89
CA ALA A 87 -5.95 -3.38 5.88
C ALA A 87 -5.90 -1.85 5.93
N CYS A 88 -6.02 -1.27 7.12
CA CYS A 88 -5.94 0.18 7.30
C CYS A 88 -4.54 0.71 7.01
N SER A 89 -3.50 -0.04 7.40
CA SER A 89 -2.12 0.26 7.04
C SER A 89 -1.92 0.32 5.52
N ALA A 90 -2.47 -0.64 4.78
CA ALA A 90 -2.39 -0.69 3.33
C ALA A 90 -3.28 0.36 2.63
N CYS A 91 -4.47 0.68 3.17
CA CYS A 91 -5.30 1.79 2.69
C CYS A 91 -4.58 3.14 2.86
N GLN A 92 -3.87 3.32 3.97
CA GLN A 92 -3.08 4.52 4.22
C GLN A 92 -1.96 4.66 3.19
N THR A 93 -1.23 3.57 2.90
CA THR A 93 -0.20 3.58 1.84
C THR A 93 -0.79 3.85 0.46
N HIS A 94 -1.94 3.24 0.15
CA HIS A 94 -2.67 3.45 -1.09
C HIS A 94 -3.05 4.92 -1.28
N ARG A 95 -3.68 5.57 -0.28
CA ARG A 95 -4.06 7.00 -0.39
C ARG A 95 -2.85 7.91 -0.48
N GLU A 96 -1.77 7.60 0.23
CA GLU A 96 -0.55 8.39 0.17
C GLU A 96 0.08 8.32 -1.24
N LEU A 97 0.11 7.15 -1.86
CA LEU A 97 0.54 6.98 -3.25
C LEU A 97 -0.37 7.75 -4.21
N THR A 98 -1.69 7.69 -4.03
CA THR A 98 -2.66 8.47 -4.81
C THR A 98 -2.41 9.98 -4.70
N LEU A 99 -2.19 10.49 -3.48
CA LEU A 99 -1.90 11.91 -3.25
C LEU A 99 -0.61 12.36 -3.93
N ARG A 100 0.35 11.45 -4.06
CA ARG A 100 1.63 11.71 -4.72
C ARG A 100 1.64 11.37 -6.22
N GLY A 101 0.49 11.03 -6.80
CA GLY A 101 0.36 10.70 -8.23
C GLY A 101 1.02 9.39 -8.65
N ALA A 102 1.41 8.54 -7.69
CA ALA A 102 1.94 7.21 -7.96
C ALA A 102 0.81 6.19 -8.02
N ASN A 103 1.07 5.05 -8.67
CA ASN A 103 0.08 3.99 -8.78
C ASN A 103 -0.25 3.42 -7.39
N PRO A 104 -1.47 3.64 -6.88
CA PRO A 104 -1.81 3.25 -5.52
C PRO A 104 -2.12 1.76 -5.40
N GLY A 105 -2.21 1.05 -6.54
CA GLY A 105 -2.58 -0.35 -6.65
C GLY A 105 -4.05 -0.54 -7.02
N GLY A 106 -4.60 -1.71 -6.71
CA GLY A 106 -5.97 -2.12 -7.09
C GLY A 106 -6.09 -3.63 -7.32
N CYS A 107 -7.32 -4.13 -7.50
CA CYS A 107 -7.53 -5.54 -7.82
C CYS A 107 -6.93 -5.94 -9.17
N CYS A 108 -6.56 -7.22 -9.29
CA CYS A 108 -6.01 -7.80 -10.52
C CYS A 108 -6.94 -7.64 -11.75
N CYS A 109 -8.24 -7.38 -11.56
CA CYS A 109 -9.22 -7.17 -12.63
C CYS A 109 -9.50 -5.70 -12.99
N GLN A 110 -8.95 -4.72 -12.26
CA GLN A 110 -9.21 -3.31 -12.52
C GLN A 110 -7.89 -2.53 -12.72
N PRO A 111 -7.69 -1.88 -13.88
CA PRO A 111 -6.60 -0.91 -14.01
C PRO A 111 -6.82 0.22 -13.01
N SER A 112 -5.75 0.72 -12.40
CA SER A 112 -5.86 1.89 -11.55
C SER A 112 -6.32 3.08 -12.41
N ASN A 113 -7.57 3.49 -12.24
CA ASN A 113 -8.16 4.64 -12.94
C ASN A 113 -7.65 5.98 -12.40
N VAL A 114 -6.55 5.98 -11.64
CA VAL A 114 -5.92 7.22 -11.20
C VAL A 114 -5.12 7.77 -12.38
N PRO A 115 -5.46 8.94 -12.93
CA PRO A 115 -4.67 9.55 -13.97
C PRO A 115 -3.28 9.85 -13.40
N MET A 116 -2.27 9.12 -13.88
CA MET A 116 -0.87 9.41 -13.62
C MET A 116 -0.57 10.78 -14.23
N ARG A 117 -0.18 11.75 -13.39
CA ARG A 117 0.13 13.11 -13.80
C ARG A 117 1.63 13.33 -13.79
#